data_AF-A0A847G4N3-F1
#
_entry.id   AF-A0A847G4N3-F1
#
_cell.length_a   1.000
_cell.length_b   1.000
_cell.length_c   1.000
_cell.angle_alpha   90.00
_cell.angle_beta   90.00
_cell.angle_gamma   90.00
#
_symmetry.space_group_name_H-M   'P 1'
#
loop_
_entity.id
_entity.type
_entity.pdbx_description
1 polymer ?
#
loop_
_entity_poly.entity_id
_entity_poly.type
_entity_poly.pdbx_seq_one_letter_code
_entity_poly.pdbx_strand_id
1 'polypeptide(L)'
;MIYTEWMSEDQEQKTRLPLRGEAFLVPLPDGRYGVCRVIRESSPEETREFGIGCVLVAATPWIGVNTPELAEPLLRQILFLKHHKWENTPAVQWVQYPLPPDFSRIGIIQPSRQEEALVCRSLGGWYIAHQVYDQWRWDNDRGSVLQEEEAERLEKETRRPEGNETKQPRRSLTSIRSTQILPHWEGTVPGAVLDMTRKIINLTLDKLIEMPPDAPAQEKISLMYRCADGLNRLHEEYNWFDETSQREDLNELMVHMLEACDLDESFNLPEIG
;
A
#
# COMPACT_ATOMS: atom_id res chain seq x y z
N MET A 1 -20.85 -31.41 -9.59
CA MET A 1 -20.70 -32.27 -8.41
C MET A 1 -19.50 -33.16 -8.67
N ILE A 2 -18.34 -33.05 -8.02
CA ILE A 2 -17.91 -32.41 -6.78
C ILE A 2 -16.44 -32.02 -7.05
N TYR A 3 -16.08 -30.75 -6.90
CA TYR A 3 -14.68 -30.27 -6.87
C TYR A 3 -14.55 -29.24 -5.74
N THR A 4 -15.17 -29.58 -4.60
CA THR A 4 -15.19 -28.74 -3.41
C THR A 4 -14.89 -29.64 -2.23
N GLU A 5 -13.66 -30.11 -2.15
CA GLU A 5 -13.15 -30.80 -0.95
C GLU A 5 -11.61 -30.71 -1.04
N TRP A 6 -11.00 -30.27 0.07
CA TRP A 6 -9.55 -30.10 0.30
C TRP A 6 -8.92 -28.74 -0.06
N MET A 7 -9.56 -27.62 0.31
CA MET A 7 -8.78 -26.51 0.88
C MET A 7 -8.71 -26.77 2.39
N SER A 8 -7.51 -26.90 2.96
CA SER A 8 -7.36 -26.98 4.41
C SER A 8 -7.89 -25.69 5.06
N GLU A 9 -8.36 -25.74 6.31
CA GLU A 9 -8.80 -24.54 7.05
C GLU A 9 -7.73 -23.42 6.98
N ASP A 10 -6.45 -23.79 7.01
CA ASP A 10 -5.30 -22.86 6.83
C ASP A 10 -5.24 -22.17 5.45
N GLN A 11 -5.71 -22.81 4.37
CA GLN A 11 -5.73 -22.25 3.01
C GLN A 11 -6.95 -21.36 2.81
N GLU A 12 -8.11 -21.77 3.34
CA GLU A 12 -9.35 -20.98 3.30
C GLU A 12 -9.26 -19.72 4.18
N GLN A 13 -8.48 -19.79 5.27
CA GLN A 13 -8.18 -18.65 6.12
C GLN A 13 -7.15 -17.68 5.51
N LYS A 14 -6.28 -18.15 4.61
CA LYS A 14 -5.28 -17.33 3.90
C LYS A 14 -5.85 -16.55 2.71
N THR A 15 -6.99 -16.95 2.17
CA THR A 15 -7.61 -16.28 1.01
C THR A 15 -8.78 -15.37 1.37
N ARG A 16 -9.34 -15.51 2.58
CA ARG A 16 -10.41 -14.64 3.06
C ARG A 16 -9.88 -13.38 3.72
N LEU A 17 -10.64 -12.29 3.61
CA LEU A 17 -10.40 -11.13 4.47
C LEU A 17 -10.64 -11.50 5.94
N PRO A 18 -9.79 -11.02 6.85
CA PRO A 18 -10.02 -11.14 8.28
C PRO A 18 -11.36 -10.56 8.75
N LEU A 19 -11.90 -11.08 9.84
CA LEU A 19 -13.18 -10.64 10.39
C LEU A 19 -13.00 -9.55 11.43
N ARG A 20 -14.07 -8.79 11.65
CA ARG A 20 -14.15 -7.82 12.74
C ARG A 20 -13.66 -8.39 14.08
N GLY A 21 -12.79 -7.61 14.73
CA GLY A 21 -12.21 -7.89 16.02
C GLY A 21 -11.00 -8.81 15.99
N GLU A 22 -10.67 -9.45 14.86
CA GLU A 22 -9.46 -10.28 14.78
C GLU A 22 -8.21 -9.42 14.98
N ALA A 23 -7.29 -9.91 15.81
CA ALA A 23 -6.03 -9.26 16.12
C ALA A 23 -4.85 -10.13 15.68
N PHE A 24 -3.82 -9.50 15.13
CA PHE A 24 -2.69 -10.18 14.52
C PHE A 24 -1.38 -9.63 15.06
N LEU A 25 -0.45 -10.54 15.36
CA LEU A 25 0.94 -10.28 15.64
C LEU A 25 1.69 -10.12 14.33
N VAL A 26 2.54 -9.09 14.26
CA VAL A 26 3.19 -8.65 13.03
C VAL A 26 4.69 -8.62 13.26
N PRO A 27 5.49 -9.42 12.54
CA PRO A 27 6.94 -9.37 12.68
C PRO A 27 7.50 -8.02 12.22
N LEU A 28 8.42 -7.45 12.99
CA LEU A 28 9.07 -6.17 12.68
C LEU A 28 10.55 -6.39 12.29
N PRO A 29 11.17 -5.44 11.56
CA PRO A 29 12.52 -5.62 11.02
C PRO A 29 13.62 -5.91 12.05
N ASP A 30 13.42 -5.52 13.30
CA ASP A 30 14.39 -5.69 14.39
C ASP A 30 14.16 -6.94 15.25
N GLY A 31 13.29 -7.85 14.79
CA GLY A 31 12.97 -9.10 15.48
C GLY A 31 11.96 -8.95 16.61
N ARG A 32 11.41 -7.75 16.83
CA ARG A 32 10.23 -7.56 17.69
C ARG A 32 8.95 -7.79 16.89
N TYR A 33 7.83 -7.67 17.58
CA TYR A 33 6.49 -7.75 17.03
C TYR A 33 5.70 -6.49 17.33
N GLY A 34 4.85 -6.09 16.39
CA GLY A 34 3.74 -5.18 16.59
C GLY A 34 2.41 -5.93 16.61
N VAL A 35 1.31 -5.22 16.89
CA VAL A 35 -0.05 -5.76 16.75
C VAL A 35 -0.93 -4.82 15.97
N CYS A 36 -1.71 -5.37 15.03
CA CYS A 36 -2.83 -4.70 14.37
C CYS A 36 -4.15 -5.42 14.66
N ARG A 37 -5.25 -4.70 14.49
CA ARG A 37 -6.62 -5.19 14.72
C ARG A 37 -7.53 -4.83 13.57
N VAL A 38 -8.44 -5.74 13.25
CA VAL A 38 -9.55 -5.48 12.35
C VAL A 38 -10.68 -4.82 13.13
N ILE A 39 -11.02 -3.60 12.77
CA ILE A 39 -12.06 -2.80 13.43
C ILE A 39 -13.44 -3.14 12.88
N ARG A 40 -13.60 -3.20 11.56
CA ARG A 40 -14.87 -3.53 10.90
C ARG A 40 -14.67 -3.85 9.43
N GLU A 41 -15.62 -4.57 8.85
CA GLU A 41 -15.78 -4.69 7.42
C GLU A 41 -16.35 -3.37 6.82
N SER A 42 -16.14 -3.17 5.53
CA SER A 42 -16.71 -2.05 4.79
C SER A 42 -18.24 -2.12 4.74
N SER A 43 -18.90 -0.96 4.86
CA SER A 43 -20.34 -0.87 4.61
C SER A 43 -20.67 -1.10 3.13
N PRO A 44 -21.94 -1.32 2.75
CA PRO A 44 -22.32 -1.39 1.33
C PRO A 44 -22.01 -0.10 0.55
N GLU A 45 -22.06 1.07 1.19
CA GLU A 45 -21.66 2.35 0.60
C GLU A 45 -20.15 2.40 0.35
N GLU A 46 -19.34 2.07 1.37
CA GLU A 46 -17.87 2.06 1.26
C GLU A 46 -17.42 0.99 0.25
N THR A 47 -18.07 -0.16 0.23
CA THR A 47 -17.81 -1.22 -0.77
C THR A 47 -18.10 -0.74 -2.19
N ARG A 48 -19.14 0.08 -2.40
CA ARG A 48 -19.43 0.71 -3.70
C ARG A 48 -18.39 1.78 -4.04
N GLU A 49 -17.93 2.54 -3.05
CA GLU A 49 -16.90 3.58 -3.23
C GLU A 49 -15.55 2.98 -3.62
N PHE A 50 -15.11 1.92 -2.93
CA PHE A 50 -13.87 1.20 -3.23
C PHE A 50 -13.99 0.23 -4.41
N GLY A 51 -15.20 -0.18 -4.76
CA GLY A 51 -15.47 -1.17 -5.81
C GLY A 51 -15.19 -2.62 -5.39
N ILE A 52 -14.82 -2.86 -4.14
CA ILE A 52 -14.52 -4.18 -3.56
C ILE A 52 -14.74 -4.16 -2.04
N GLY A 53 -15.03 -5.33 -1.46
CA GLY A 53 -15.11 -5.48 -0.01
C GLY A 53 -13.72 -5.33 0.61
N CYS A 54 -13.64 -4.59 1.71
CA CYS A 54 -12.40 -4.35 2.44
C CYS A 54 -12.65 -4.34 3.96
N VAL A 55 -11.57 -4.31 4.72
CA VAL A 55 -11.61 -4.27 6.18
C VAL A 55 -10.81 -3.09 6.72
N LEU A 56 -11.34 -2.40 7.72
CA LEU A 56 -10.67 -1.30 8.38
C LEU A 56 -9.71 -1.88 9.41
N VAL A 57 -8.43 -1.67 9.23
CA VAL A 57 -7.37 -2.16 10.11
C VAL A 57 -6.79 -0.98 10.88
N ALA A 58 -6.51 -1.20 12.17
CA ALA A 58 -5.82 -0.24 13.03
C ALA A 58 -4.56 -0.85 13.61
N ALA A 59 -3.44 -0.13 13.56
CA ALA A 59 -2.25 -0.48 14.31
C ALA A 59 -2.40 -0.09 15.78
N THR A 60 -1.84 -0.90 16.68
CA THR A 60 -1.78 -0.61 18.12
C THR A 60 -0.41 -0.06 18.49
N PRO A 61 -0.27 0.73 19.57
CA PRO A 61 1.04 1.21 20.03
C PRO A 61 1.89 0.14 20.71
N TRP A 62 1.42 -1.11 20.79
CA TRP A 62 2.15 -2.17 21.45
C TRP A 62 3.30 -2.67 20.57
N ILE A 63 4.47 -2.84 21.18
CA ILE A 63 5.65 -3.45 20.58
C ILE A 63 6.37 -4.33 21.61
N GLY A 64 6.79 -5.53 21.23
CA GLY A 64 7.43 -6.46 22.16
C GLY A 64 8.08 -7.67 21.49
N VAL A 65 8.86 -8.43 22.27
CA VAL A 65 9.58 -9.63 21.77
C VAL A 65 8.77 -10.92 21.87
N ASN A 66 7.71 -10.93 22.68
CA ASN A 66 6.85 -12.09 22.92
C ASN A 66 5.41 -11.74 22.58
N THR A 67 4.61 -12.73 22.19
CA THR A 67 3.16 -12.57 22.00
C THR A 67 2.51 -11.98 23.27
N PRO A 68 1.75 -10.87 23.17
CA PRO A 68 1.12 -10.25 24.32
C PRO A 68 -0.11 -11.03 24.78
N GLU A 69 -0.46 -10.88 26.05
CA GLU A 69 -1.77 -11.32 26.54
C GLU A 69 -2.88 -10.43 25.95
N LEU A 70 -4.04 -11.00 25.62
CA LEU A 70 -5.18 -10.23 25.09
C LEU A 70 -5.73 -9.16 26.06
N ALA A 71 -5.37 -9.26 27.34
CA ALA A 71 -5.70 -8.26 28.35
C ALA A 71 -4.79 -7.02 28.31
N GLU A 72 -3.68 -7.06 27.57
CA GLU A 72 -2.72 -5.95 27.44
C GLU A 72 -3.46 -4.66 27.02
N PRO A 73 -3.43 -3.59 27.85
CA PRO A 73 -4.15 -2.35 27.59
C PRO A 73 -3.77 -1.66 26.27
N LEU A 74 -2.50 -1.71 25.88
CA LEU A 74 -2.03 -1.07 24.64
C LEU A 74 -2.70 -1.67 23.40
N LEU A 75 -3.12 -2.94 23.44
CA LEU A 75 -3.80 -3.58 22.31
C LEU A 75 -5.16 -2.97 22.00
N ARG A 76 -5.78 -2.25 22.95
CA ARG A 76 -7.08 -1.57 22.75
C ARG A 76 -6.93 -0.13 22.27
N GLN A 77 -5.70 0.36 22.16
CA GLN A 77 -5.43 1.71 21.70
C GLN A 77 -5.17 1.70 20.19
N ILE A 78 -5.45 2.83 19.55
CA ILE A 78 -5.02 3.11 18.18
C ILE A 78 -3.72 3.88 18.27
N LEU A 79 -2.72 3.45 17.50
CA LEU A 79 -1.47 4.19 17.35
C LEU A 79 -1.74 5.53 16.64
N PHE A 80 -1.15 6.60 17.16
CA PHE A 80 -1.16 7.91 16.51
C PHE A 80 0.24 8.26 16.03
N LEU A 81 0.36 8.48 14.71
CA LEU A 81 1.60 8.73 14.02
C LEU A 81 2.02 10.20 14.15
N LYS A 82 3.29 10.38 14.48
CA LYS A 82 3.99 11.67 14.62
C LYS A 82 5.36 11.65 13.96
N HIS A 83 5.73 10.53 13.31
CA HIS A 83 6.97 10.42 12.57
C HIS A 83 6.90 11.20 11.27
N HIS A 84 8.02 11.79 10.85
CA HIS A 84 8.13 12.52 9.58
C HIS A 84 7.08 13.64 9.44
N LYS A 85 6.23 13.58 8.41
CA LYS A 85 5.17 14.56 8.11
C LYS A 85 3.83 14.24 8.78
N TRP A 86 3.73 13.16 9.57
CA TRP A 86 2.49 12.82 10.25
C TRP A 86 2.21 13.78 11.41
N GLU A 87 1.00 14.32 11.45
CA GLU A 87 0.56 15.28 12.46
C GLU A 87 -0.48 14.64 13.40
N ASN A 88 -0.02 13.73 14.26
CA ASN A 88 -0.87 13.01 15.21
C ASN A 88 -2.06 12.32 14.51
N THR A 89 -1.77 11.61 13.42
CA THR A 89 -2.77 10.94 12.58
C THR A 89 -2.99 9.51 13.07
N PRO A 90 -4.24 9.02 13.21
CA PRO A 90 -4.48 7.64 13.60
C PRO A 90 -3.96 6.68 12.52
N ALA A 91 -3.22 5.65 12.91
CA ALA A 91 -2.73 4.59 12.05
C ALA A 91 -3.86 3.60 11.70
N VAL A 92 -4.78 4.06 10.86
CA VAL A 92 -5.95 3.30 10.40
C VAL A 92 -6.02 3.31 8.87
N GLN A 93 -6.32 2.17 8.26
CA GLN A 93 -6.37 2.05 6.81
C GLN A 93 -7.34 0.96 6.37
N TRP A 94 -8.03 1.17 5.25
CA TRP A 94 -8.78 0.12 4.58
C TRP A 94 -7.83 -0.85 3.87
N VAL A 95 -8.06 -2.15 4.04
CA VAL A 95 -7.25 -3.21 3.44
C VAL A 95 -8.16 -4.18 2.69
N GLN A 96 -7.81 -4.44 1.43
CA GLN A 96 -8.55 -5.33 0.52
C GLN A 96 -7.80 -6.64 0.23
N TYR A 97 -6.60 -6.79 0.77
CA TYR A 97 -5.73 -7.93 0.53
C TYR A 97 -5.88 -8.98 1.63
N PRO A 98 -5.74 -10.27 1.32
CA PRO A 98 -5.69 -11.31 2.34
C PRO A 98 -4.55 -11.07 3.34
N LEU A 99 -4.65 -11.72 4.50
CA LEU A 99 -3.65 -11.58 5.55
C LEU A 99 -2.27 -12.08 5.06
N PRO A 100 -1.16 -11.35 5.30
CA PRO A 100 0.17 -11.81 4.95
C PRO A 100 0.52 -13.12 5.67
N PRO A 101 1.32 -14.00 5.04
CA PRO A 101 1.56 -15.35 5.55
C PRO A 101 2.37 -15.40 6.86
N ASP A 102 3.09 -14.32 7.17
CA ASP A 102 3.92 -14.14 8.36
C ASP A 102 3.16 -13.49 9.54
N PHE A 103 1.91 -13.06 9.33
CA PHE A 103 1.07 -12.53 10.39
C PHE A 103 0.43 -13.67 11.17
N SER A 104 0.48 -13.58 12.50
CA SER A 104 -0.06 -14.62 13.38
C SER A 104 -1.27 -14.13 14.15
N ARG A 105 -2.41 -14.80 14.00
CA ARG A 105 -3.63 -14.45 14.76
C ARG A 105 -3.42 -14.70 16.25
N ILE A 106 -3.65 -13.68 17.08
CA ILE A 106 -3.51 -13.78 18.55
C ILE A 106 -4.84 -13.89 19.28
N GLY A 107 -5.95 -13.54 18.62
CA GLY A 107 -7.29 -13.69 19.18
C GLY A 107 -8.28 -12.66 18.65
N ILE A 108 -9.30 -12.39 19.46
CA ILE A 108 -10.34 -11.40 19.17
C ILE A 108 -10.30 -10.31 20.23
N ILE A 109 -10.14 -9.06 19.80
CA ILE A 109 -10.23 -7.86 20.63
C ILE A 109 -11.39 -7.05 20.09
N GLN A 110 -12.50 -7.03 20.83
CA GLN A 110 -13.72 -6.37 20.39
C GLN A 110 -13.50 -4.86 20.21
N PRO A 111 -13.80 -4.31 19.02
CA PRO A 111 -13.80 -2.88 18.79
C PRO A 111 -14.87 -2.19 19.65
N SER A 112 -14.55 -0.99 20.11
CA SER A 112 -15.50 -0.09 20.72
C SER A 112 -16.37 0.60 19.67
N ARG A 113 -17.53 1.12 20.08
CA ARG A 113 -18.40 1.91 19.21
C ARG A 113 -17.70 3.15 18.61
N GLN A 114 -16.74 3.71 19.34
CA GLN A 114 -15.96 4.86 18.86
C GLN A 114 -15.02 4.46 17.74
N GLU A 115 -14.36 3.30 17.85
CA GLU A 115 -13.50 2.77 16.80
C GLU A 115 -14.31 2.40 15.55
N GLU A 116 -15.50 1.83 15.73
CA GLU A 116 -16.39 1.51 14.61
C GLU A 116 -16.86 2.74 13.85
N ALA A 117 -17.04 3.86 14.54
CA ALA A 117 -17.45 5.13 13.94
C ALA A 117 -16.29 5.88 13.24
N LEU A 118 -15.08 5.32 13.21
CA LEU A 118 -13.95 5.94 12.53
C LEU A 118 -14.22 6.06 11.03
N VAL A 119 -13.97 7.28 10.54
CA VAL A 119 -13.97 7.61 9.12
C VAL A 119 -12.53 7.52 8.64
N CYS A 120 -12.28 6.60 7.70
CA CYS A 120 -11.01 6.50 6.99
C CYS A 120 -11.32 6.52 5.49
N ARG A 121 -10.59 7.36 4.74
CA ARG A 121 -10.68 7.45 3.28
C ARG A 121 -9.43 6.88 2.58
N SER A 122 -8.50 6.33 3.36
CA SER A 122 -7.29 5.73 2.82
C SER A 122 -7.51 4.24 2.62
N LEU A 123 -7.25 3.79 1.38
CA LEU A 123 -7.13 2.39 1.01
C LEU A 123 -5.64 2.06 0.86
N GLY A 124 -5.20 0.91 1.35
CA GLY A 124 -3.83 0.46 1.23
C GLY A 124 -3.67 -1.01 1.61
N GLY A 125 -2.49 -1.34 2.12
CA GLY A 125 -2.10 -2.70 2.45
C GLY A 125 -1.82 -2.91 3.93
N TRP A 126 -1.31 -4.10 4.24
CA TRP A 126 -0.95 -4.48 5.60
C TRP A 126 0.26 -3.73 6.18
N TYR A 127 0.95 -2.92 5.37
CA TYR A 127 2.06 -2.06 5.80
C TYR A 127 1.66 -1.06 6.89
N ILE A 128 0.37 -0.75 7.06
CA ILE A 128 -0.13 0.04 8.20
C ILE A 128 0.34 -0.53 9.56
N ALA A 129 0.57 -1.83 9.65
CA ALA A 129 1.10 -2.46 10.85
C ALA A 129 2.61 -2.20 11.09
N HIS A 130 3.40 -1.95 10.04
CA HIS A 130 4.81 -1.57 10.18
C HIS A 130 4.98 -0.15 10.72
N GLN A 131 3.95 0.70 10.64
CA GLN A 131 3.96 2.02 11.26
C GLN A 131 4.20 1.97 12.79
N VAL A 132 3.95 0.83 13.44
CA VAL A 132 4.31 0.60 14.85
C VAL A 132 5.82 0.70 15.06
N TYR A 133 6.60 0.10 14.15
CA TYR A 133 8.06 0.14 14.20
C TYR A 133 8.58 1.54 13.89
N ASP A 134 8.10 2.16 12.81
CA ASP A 134 8.54 3.49 12.39
C ASP A 134 8.26 4.54 13.47
N GLN A 135 7.08 4.49 14.07
CA GLN A 135 6.73 5.36 15.18
C GLN A 135 7.58 5.08 16.43
N TRP A 136 7.83 3.80 16.77
CA TRP A 136 8.69 3.47 17.89
C TRP A 136 10.12 3.98 17.70
N ARG A 137 10.69 3.80 16.50
CA ARG A 137 12.03 4.30 16.18
C ARG A 137 12.07 5.81 16.27
N TRP A 138 11.03 6.48 15.79
CA TRP A 138 10.94 7.94 15.90
C TRP A 138 10.92 8.44 17.34
N ASP A 139 10.23 7.73 18.23
CA ASP A 139 10.10 8.11 19.63
C ASP A 139 11.33 7.74 20.48
N ASN A 140 12.10 6.72 20.10
CA ASN A 140 13.17 6.13 20.93
C ASN A 140 14.58 6.19 20.29
N ASP A 141 14.67 6.26 18.98
CA ASP A 141 15.90 6.12 18.18
C ASP A 141 15.95 7.13 17.01
N ARG A 142 15.38 8.32 17.24
CA ARG A 142 15.21 9.35 16.21
C ARG A 142 16.51 9.78 15.54
N GLY A 143 17.61 9.78 16.31
CA GLY A 143 18.93 10.15 15.80
C GLY A 143 19.38 9.23 14.67
N SER A 144 19.19 7.93 14.82
CA SER A 144 19.58 6.93 13.82
C SER A 144 18.68 7.01 12.58
N VAL A 145 17.37 7.19 12.78
CA VAL A 145 16.41 7.42 11.66
C VAL A 145 16.87 8.60 10.79
N LEU A 146 17.17 9.75 11.41
CA LEU A 146 17.59 10.95 10.65
C LEU A 146 18.95 10.76 9.96
N GLN A 147 19.85 9.96 10.54
CA GLN A 147 21.15 9.64 9.91
C GLN A 147 21.00 8.72 8.71
N GLU A 148 20.12 7.71 8.81
CA GLU A 148 19.80 6.80 7.71
C GLU A 148 19.13 7.57 6.55
N GLU A 149 18.15 8.43 6.84
CA GLU A 149 17.51 9.27 5.82
C GLU A 149 18.50 10.22 5.12
N GLU A 150 19.41 10.82 5.88
CA GLU A 150 20.48 11.66 5.32
C GLU A 150 21.41 10.85 4.41
N ALA A 151 21.81 9.64 4.85
CA ALA A 151 22.66 8.76 4.07
C ALA A 151 21.98 8.29 2.78
N GLU A 152 20.69 7.91 2.83
CA GLU A 152 19.91 7.57 1.64
C GLU A 152 19.77 8.76 0.68
N ARG A 153 19.55 9.97 1.21
CA ARG A 153 19.46 11.18 0.37
C ARG A 153 20.79 11.44 -0.35
N LEU A 154 21.91 11.38 0.37
CA LEU A 154 23.24 11.54 -0.21
C LEU A 154 23.55 10.45 -1.23
N GLU A 155 23.18 9.20 -0.94
CA GLU A 155 23.33 8.09 -1.88
C GLU A 155 22.53 8.32 -3.16
N LYS A 156 21.25 8.71 -3.04
CA LYS A 156 20.39 9.08 -4.17
C LYS A 156 20.96 10.26 -4.98
N GLU A 157 21.51 11.27 -4.31
CA GLU A 157 22.18 12.39 -4.97
C GLU A 157 23.45 11.95 -5.72
N THR A 158 24.26 11.03 -5.17
CA THR A 158 25.44 10.48 -5.86
C THR A 158 25.12 9.48 -6.98
N ARG A 159 24.02 8.75 -6.88
CA ARG A 159 23.59 7.77 -7.89
C ARG A 159 22.79 8.41 -9.03
N ARG A 160 22.29 9.64 -8.86
CA ARG A 160 21.72 10.41 -9.96
C ARG A 160 22.80 10.64 -11.02
N PRO A 161 22.65 10.12 -12.25
CA PRO A 161 23.54 10.54 -13.33
C PRO A 161 23.43 12.06 -13.47
N GLU A 162 24.55 12.74 -13.75
CA GLU A 162 24.61 14.19 -14.06
C GLU A 162 23.77 14.51 -15.31
N GLY A 163 22.45 14.51 -15.14
CA GLY A 163 21.45 14.85 -16.14
C GLY A 163 20.70 16.06 -15.63
N ASN A 164 20.99 17.22 -16.21
CA ASN A 164 20.36 18.51 -15.98
C ASN A 164 18.95 18.43 -15.35
N GLU A 165 18.83 18.82 -14.09
CA GLU A 165 17.56 19.23 -13.48
C GLU A 165 17.10 20.57 -14.07
N THR A 166 16.86 20.62 -15.37
CA THR A 166 15.78 21.47 -15.85
C THR A 166 14.50 20.79 -15.40
N LYS A 167 13.75 21.38 -14.46
CA LYS A 167 12.36 21.01 -14.14
C LYS A 167 11.65 20.62 -15.44
N GLN A 168 11.52 19.33 -15.71
CA GLN A 168 10.87 18.90 -16.94
C GLN A 168 9.44 19.43 -16.87
N PRO A 169 8.93 20.05 -17.93
CA PRO A 169 7.56 20.53 -17.95
C PRO A 169 6.63 19.35 -17.68
N ARG A 170 5.67 19.56 -16.78
CA ARG A 170 4.62 18.60 -16.40
C ARG A 170 4.08 17.93 -17.67
N ARG A 171 4.25 16.62 -17.80
CA ARG A 171 3.76 15.88 -18.98
C ARG A 171 2.25 15.75 -18.88
N SER A 172 1.53 16.05 -19.96
CA SER A 172 0.10 15.76 -20.03
C SER A 172 -0.14 14.25 -20.18
N LEU A 173 -1.32 13.75 -19.78
CA LEU A 173 -1.69 12.34 -19.99
C LEU A 173 -1.57 11.92 -21.45
N THR A 174 -1.97 12.79 -22.38
CA THR A 174 -1.83 12.54 -23.83
C THR A 174 -0.37 12.43 -24.25
N SER A 175 0.52 13.22 -23.66
CA SER A 175 1.97 13.17 -23.91
C SER A 175 2.54 11.83 -23.44
N ILE A 176 2.26 11.44 -22.18
CA ILE A 176 2.67 10.15 -21.61
C ILE A 176 2.16 8.99 -22.50
N ARG A 177 0.88 9.04 -22.88
CA ARG A 177 0.23 8.01 -23.71
C ARG A 177 0.82 7.89 -25.12
N SER A 178 1.30 8.99 -25.68
CA SER A 178 1.91 9.04 -27.02
C SER A 178 3.36 8.55 -27.05
N THR A 179 4.01 8.48 -25.88
CA THR A 179 5.35 7.89 -25.76
C THR A 179 5.29 6.38 -25.64
N GLN A 180 6.34 5.70 -26.08
CA GLN A 180 6.51 4.28 -25.80
C GLN A 180 6.77 4.10 -24.30
N ILE A 181 5.87 3.39 -23.62
CA ILE A 181 5.96 3.13 -22.18
C ILE A 181 7.06 2.09 -21.93
N LEU A 182 8.02 2.42 -21.07
CA LEU A 182 9.11 1.54 -20.63
C LEU A 182 9.88 0.93 -21.82
N PRO A 183 10.50 1.75 -22.69
CA PRO A 183 11.19 1.23 -23.88
C PRO A 183 12.45 0.43 -23.52
N HIS A 184 13.12 0.79 -22.41
CA HIS A 184 14.34 0.15 -21.93
C HIS A 184 14.14 -1.23 -21.29
N TRP A 185 12.89 -1.68 -21.18
CA TRP A 185 12.56 -3.01 -20.66
C TRP A 185 12.61 -4.10 -21.75
N GLU A 186 12.71 -3.72 -23.02
CA GLU A 186 12.79 -4.65 -24.13
C GLU A 186 14.08 -5.49 -24.06
N GLY A 187 13.92 -6.80 -23.90
CA GLY A 187 15.03 -7.74 -23.71
C GLY A 187 15.48 -7.88 -22.26
N THR A 188 14.98 -7.05 -21.34
CA THR A 188 15.25 -7.11 -19.89
C THR A 188 14.21 -7.96 -19.17
N VAL A 189 12.94 -7.89 -19.60
CA VAL A 189 11.84 -8.71 -19.06
C VAL A 189 11.22 -9.57 -20.17
N PRO A 190 10.51 -10.68 -19.84
CA PRO A 190 9.79 -11.46 -20.84
C PRO A 190 8.81 -10.58 -21.65
N GLY A 191 8.84 -10.68 -22.99
CA GLY A 191 8.05 -9.81 -23.87
C GLY A 191 6.55 -9.83 -23.56
N ALA A 192 6.00 -11.00 -23.21
CA ALA A 192 4.59 -11.11 -22.81
C ALA A 192 4.26 -10.30 -21.55
N VAL A 193 5.17 -10.25 -20.57
CA VAL A 193 5.02 -9.44 -19.34
C VAL A 193 5.09 -7.96 -19.66
N LEU A 194 6.03 -7.54 -20.51
CA LEU A 194 6.11 -6.15 -20.97
C LEU A 194 4.85 -5.72 -21.72
N ASP A 195 4.31 -6.57 -22.60
CA ASP A 195 3.09 -6.30 -23.34
C ASP A 195 1.88 -6.17 -22.40
N MET A 196 1.74 -7.05 -21.41
CA MET A 196 0.68 -6.97 -20.41
C MET A 196 0.81 -5.72 -19.53
N THR A 197 2.03 -5.39 -19.09
CA THR A 197 2.35 -4.18 -18.34
C THR A 197 1.92 -2.94 -19.11
N ARG A 198 2.40 -2.81 -20.36
CA ARG A 198 2.04 -1.70 -21.27
C ARG A 198 0.54 -1.64 -21.49
N LYS A 199 -0.15 -2.78 -21.59
CA LYS A 199 -1.61 -2.83 -21.77
C LYS A 199 -2.34 -2.30 -20.54
N ILE A 200 -1.96 -2.69 -19.33
CA ILE A 200 -2.57 -2.21 -18.07
C ILE A 200 -2.45 -0.69 -17.97
N ILE A 201 -1.25 -0.16 -18.22
CA ILE A 201 -0.98 1.28 -18.11
C ILE A 201 -1.72 2.05 -19.21
N ASN A 202 -1.66 1.60 -20.47
CA ASN A 202 -2.35 2.27 -21.57
C ASN A 202 -3.87 2.30 -21.39
N LEU A 203 -4.48 1.21 -20.91
CA LEU A 203 -5.91 1.18 -20.61
C LEU A 203 -6.30 2.18 -19.52
N THR A 204 -5.41 2.39 -18.55
CA THR A 204 -5.62 3.38 -17.49
C THR A 204 -5.50 4.80 -18.03
N LEU A 205 -4.44 5.08 -18.80
CA LEU A 205 -4.24 6.36 -19.47
C LEU A 205 -5.41 6.72 -20.40
N ASP A 206 -5.87 5.77 -21.21
CA ASP A 206 -6.99 5.99 -22.14
C ASP A 206 -8.25 6.39 -21.37
N LYS A 207 -8.56 5.70 -20.27
CA LYS A 207 -9.70 6.08 -19.41
C LYS A 207 -9.52 7.44 -18.75
N LEU A 208 -8.33 7.76 -18.24
CA LEU A 208 -8.07 9.06 -17.62
C LEU A 208 -8.17 10.22 -18.64
N ILE A 209 -7.78 9.99 -19.89
CA ILE A 209 -7.91 10.97 -20.99
C ILE A 209 -9.37 11.16 -21.40
N GLU A 210 -10.16 10.09 -21.40
CA GLU A 210 -11.59 10.15 -21.75
C GLU A 210 -12.46 10.82 -20.67
N MET A 211 -11.95 10.91 -19.43
CA MET A 211 -12.67 11.57 -18.34
C MET A 211 -12.82 13.08 -18.58
N PRO A 212 -13.96 13.68 -18.16
CA PRO A 212 -14.09 15.13 -18.10
C PRO A 212 -12.96 15.78 -17.29
N PRO A 213 -12.47 16.97 -17.65
CA PRO A 213 -11.41 17.66 -16.90
C PRO A 213 -11.75 17.85 -15.42
N ASP A 214 -13.03 18.12 -15.13
CA ASP A 214 -13.62 18.33 -13.80
C ASP A 214 -14.06 17.02 -13.12
N ALA A 215 -13.73 15.86 -13.69
CA ALA A 215 -14.05 14.58 -13.07
C ALA A 215 -13.48 14.50 -11.64
N PRO A 216 -14.24 13.93 -10.69
CA PRO A 216 -13.84 13.88 -9.28
C PRO A 216 -12.46 13.24 -9.12
N ALA A 217 -11.63 13.84 -8.26
CA ALA A 217 -10.30 13.31 -7.91
C ALA A 217 -10.38 11.83 -7.52
N GLN A 218 -11.41 11.44 -6.77
CA GLN A 218 -11.63 10.07 -6.34
C GLN A 218 -11.78 9.08 -7.50
N GLU A 219 -12.45 9.45 -8.58
CA GLU A 219 -12.62 8.55 -9.72
C GLU A 219 -11.30 8.32 -10.47
N LYS A 220 -10.51 9.40 -10.61
CA LYS A 220 -9.16 9.35 -11.18
C LYS A 220 -8.24 8.47 -10.32
N ILE A 221 -8.28 8.65 -9.00
CA ILE A 221 -7.53 7.85 -8.03
C ILE A 221 -7.94 6.38 -8.11
N SER A 222 -9.24 6.07 -8.14
CA SER A 222 -9.72 4.69 -8.27
C SER A 222 -9.23 4.00 -9.56
N LEU A 223 -9.01 4.74 -10.65
CA LEU A 223 -8.35 4.21 -11.85
C LEU A 223 -6.86 3.91 -11.60
N MET A 224 -6.16 4.81 -10.92
CA MET A 224 -4.75 4.65 -10.55
C MET A 224 -4.54 3.44 -9.63
N TYR A 225 -5.41 3.22 -8.64
CA TYR A 225 -5.39 2.03 -7.79
C TYR A 225 -5.57 0.74 -8.60
N ARG A 226 -6.52 0.71 -9.54
CA ARG A 226 -6.72 -0.45 -10.41
C ARG A 226 -5.51 -0.72 -11.32
N CYS A 227 -4.79 0.33 -11.71
CA CYS A 227 -3.54 0.19 -12.46
C CYS A 227 -2.47 -0.50 -11.59
N ALA A 228 -2.19 0.04 -10.41
CA ALA A 228 -1.23 -0.53 -9.47
C ALA A 228 -1.58 -1.98 -9.09
N ASP A 229 -2.86 -2.26 -8.81
CA ASP A 229 -3.33 -3.61 -8.50
C ASP A 229 -3.15 -4.58 -9.67
N GLY A 230 -3.42 -4.13 -10.90
CA GLY A 230 -3.18 -4.93 -12.10
C GLY A 230 -1.70 -5.28 -12.28
N LEU A 231 -0.81 -4.33 -11.99
CA LEU A 231 0.65 -4.53 -12.05
C LEU A 231 1.13 -5.49 -10.95
N ASN A 232 0.61 -5.37 -9.73
CA ASN A 232 0.93 -6.28 -8.62
C ASN A 232 0.45 -7.71 -8.88
N ARG A 233 -0.76 -7.91 -9.43
CA ARG A 233 -1.20 -9.26 -9.84
C ARG A 233 -0.32 -9.85 -10.94
N LEU A 234 0.11 -9.02 -11.88
CA LEU A 234 1.04 -9.45 -12.92
C LEU A 234 2.41 -9.81 -12.32
N HIS A 235 2.86 -9.10 -11.29
CA HIS A 235 4.03 -9.50 -10.52
C HIS A 235 3.84 -10.89 -9.90
N GLU A 236 2.76 -11.09 -9.15
CA GLU A 236 2.49 -12.35 -8.43
C GLU A 236 2.44 -13.55 -9.38
N GLU A 237 1.89 -13.37 -10.59
CA GLU A 237 1.77 -14.44 -11.58
C GLU A 237 3.11 -14.82 -12.23
N TYR A 238 3.99 -13.85 -12.48
CA TYR A 238 5.22 -14.06 -13.27
C TYR A 238 6.52 -13.89 -12.49
N ASN A 239 6.47 -13.48 -11.23
CA ASN A 239 7.59 -13.16 -10.34
C ASN A 239 8.75 -12.42 -11.05
N TRP A 240 8.46 -11.27 -11.65
CA TRP A 240 9.40 -10.58 -12.55
C TRP A 240 10.05 -9.30 -11.96
N PHE A 241 9.67 -8.87 -10.74
CA PHE A 241 10.28 -7.74 -10.01
C PHE A 241 11.51 -8.14 -9.19
N ASP A 242 12.38 -9.01 -9.72
CA ASP A 242 13.60 -9.39 -8.98
C ASP A 242 14.63 -8.24 -8.87
N GLU A 243 14.42 -7.10 -9.58
CA GLU A 243 15.32 -5.96 -9.65
C GLU A 243 14.64 -4.65 -9.21
N THR A 244 15.31 -3.89 -8.32
CA THR A 244 14.85 -2.62 -7.74
C THR A 244 14.49 -1.57 -8.79
N SER A 245 15.13 -1.60 -9.97
CA SER A 245 14.96 -0.62 -11.04
C SER A 245 13.58 -0.64 -11.68
N GLN A 246 13.00 -1.82 -11.89
CA GLN A 246 11.71 -1.98 -12.58
C GLN A 246 10.57 -1.46 -11.70
N ARG A 247 10.71 -1.67 -10.38
CA ARG A 247 9.82 -1.11 -9.37
C ARG A 247 9.88 0.41 -9.33
N GLU A 248 11.08 0.97 -9.38
CA GLU A 248 11.31 2.42 -9.40
C GLU A 248 10.69 3.06 -10.65
N ASP A 249 10.92 2.49 -11.84
CA ASP A 249 10.36 2.98 -13.10
C ASP A 249 8.82 3.03 -13.09
N LEU A 250 8.17 2.00 -12.54
CA LEU A 250 6.72 1.95 -12.46
C LEU A 250 6.17 2.95 -11.45
N ASN A 251 6.80 3.07 -10.28
CA ASN A 251 6.40 4.06 -9.29
C ASN A 251 6.58 5.49 -9.83
N GLU A 252 7.70 5.78 -10.52
CA GLU A 252 7.93 7.08 -11.17
C GLU A 252 6.86 7.39 -12.22
N LEU A 253 6.50 6.39 -13.04
CA LEU A 253 5.43 6.55 -14.03
C LEU A 253 4.07 6.84 -13.37
N MET A 254 3.75 6.17 -12.26
CA MET A 254 2.52 6.43 -11.51
C MET A 254 2.50 7.85 -10.91
N VAL A 255 3.64 8.35 -10.42
CA VAL A 255 3.78 9.74 -9.96
C VAL A 255 3.51 10.72 -11.11
N HIS A 256 4.11 10.51 -12.28
CA HIS A 256 3.86 11.37 -13.44
C HIS A 256 2.39 11.37 -13.88
N MET A 257 1.71 10.24 -13.77
CA MET A 257 0.28 10.15 -14.06
C MET A 257 -0.57 10.91 -13.02
N LEU A 258 -0.21 10.87 -11.73
CA LEU A 258 -0.87 11.68 -10.68
C LEU A 258 -0.67 13.18 -10.94
N GLU A 259 0.57 13.59 -11.22
CA GLU A 259 0.90 14.98 -11.54
C GLU A 259 0.12 15.49 -12.76
N ALA A 260 -0.02 14.65 -13.80
CA ALA A 260 -0.77 14.96 -15.01
C ALA A 260 -2.30 15.08 -14.76
N CYS A 261 -2.80 14.53 -13.65
CA CYS A 261 -4.18 14.62 -13.21
C CYS A 261 -4.45 15.76 -12.21
N ASP A 262 -3.45 16.59 -11.90
CA ASP A 262 -3.50 17.60 -10.82
C ASP A 262 -3.78 16.98 -9.43
N LEU A 263 -3.35 15.74 -9.23
CA LEU A 263 -3.40 15.05 -7.94
C LEU A 263 -2.02 15.16 -7.26
N ASP A 264 -2.00 15.26 -5.94
CA ASP A 264 -0.76 15.31 -5.17
C ASP A 264 -0.40 13.92 -4.58
N GLU A 265 0.81 13.82 -4.03
CA GLU A 265 1.31 12.59 -3.38
C GLU A 265 0.57 12.24 -2.07
N SER A 266 -0.37 13.09 -1.58
CA SER A 266 -1.15 12.75 -0.39
C SER A 266 -2.11 11.57 -0.63
N PHE A 267 -2.38 11.27 -1.89
CA PHE A 267 -3.06 10.06 -2.32
C PHE A 267 -2.06 8.90 -2.36
N ASN A 268 -1.90 8.22 -1.22
CA ASN A 268 -1.05 7.04 -1.06
C ASN A 268 -1.53 5.89 -1.96
N LEU A 269 -1.02 5.81 -3.19
CA LEU A 269 -1.23 4.67 -4.06
C LEU A 269 -0.54 3.43 -3.45
N PRO A 270 -1.02 2.20 -3.78
CA PRO A 270 -0.34 0.99 -3.37
C PRO A 270 1.06 1.01 -3.96
N GLU A 271 2.06 0.70 -3.15
CA GLU A 271 3.38 0.41 -3.69
C GLU A 271 3.25 -0.77 -4.67
N ILE A 272 3.90 -0.60 -5.81
CA ILE A 272 4.07 -1.69 -6.75
C ILE A 272 5.17 -2.58 -6.16
N GLY A 273 4.83 -3.84 -5.87
CA GLY A 273 5.68 -4.81 -5.17
C GLY A 273 6.94 -5.15 -5.93
#